data_AF-A0A3D0SS41-F1
#
_entry.id   AF-A0A3D0SS41-F1
#
_cell.length_a   1.000
_cell.length_b   1.000
_cell.length_c   1.000
_cell.angle_alpha   90.00
_cell.angle_beta   90.00
_cell.angle_gamma   90.00
#
_symmetry.space_group_name_H-M   'P 1'
#
loop_
_entity.id
_entity.type
_entity.pdbx_description
1 polymer ?
#
loop_
_entity_poly.entity_id
_entity_poly.type
_entity_poly.pdbx_seq_one_letter_code
_entity_poly.pdbx_strand_id
1 'polypeptide(L)'
;MDDLHIGVLGIALVLLIGCSAFFSSSETGLMTLNRYRLRHRVKAGDKAAQRTSKLLERPDRLIGIILLGNNFGNILASSIATIIVI
;
A
#
# COMPACT_ATOMS: atom_id res chain seq x y z
N MET A 1 3.76 -12.12 -31.20
CA MET A 1 2.73 -11.33 -30.50
C MET A 1 2.51 -11.85 -29.09
N ASP A 2 2.81 -13.13 -28.83
CA ASP A 2 2.70 -13.77 -27.51
C ASP A 2 3.76 -13.30 -26.48
N ASP A 3 4.98 -13.01 -26.91
CA ASP A 3 6.05 -12.53 -26.02
C ASP A 3 5.75 -11.15 -25.40
N LEU A 4 5.02 -10.31 -26.14
CA LEU A 4 4.62 -8.97 -25.67
C LEU A 4 3.57 -9.06 -24.56
N HIS A 5 2.64 -10.04 -24.64
CA HIS A 5 1.64 -10.26 -23.60
C HIS A 5 2.26 -10.77 -22.30
N ILE A 6 3.19 -11.73 -22.39
CA ILE A 6 3.89 -12.28 -21.22
C ILE A 6 4.77 -11.21 -20.55
N GLY A 7 5.47 -10.40 -21.34
CA GLY A 7 6.29 -9.29 -20.82
C GLY A 7 5.47 -8.22 -20.09
N VAL A 8 4.33 -7.82 -20.66
CA VAL A 8 3.42 -6.83 -20.05
C VAL A 8 2.78 -7.38 -18.78
N LEU A 9 2.33 -8.64 -18.78
CA LEU A 9 1.81 -9.32 -17.58
C LEU A 9 2.87 -9.44 -16.49
N GLY A 10 4.11 -9.79 -16.84
CA GLY A 10 5.21 -9.89 -15.89
C GLY A 10 5.55 -8.54 -15.25
N ILE A 11 5.61 -7.47 -16.04
CA ILE A 11 5.84 -6.11 -15.54
C ILE A 11 4.67 -5.66 -14.65
N ALA A 12 3.43 -5.92 -15.06
CA ALA A 12 2.25 -5.59 -14.26
C ALA A 12 2.24 -6.34 -12.92
N LEU A 13 2.59 -7.63 -12.92
CA LEU A 13 2.70 -8.45 -11.71
C LEU A 13 3.77 -7.92 -10.75
N VAL A 14 4.96 -7.58 -11.25
CA VAL A 14 6.05 -7.01 -10.44
C VAL A 14 5.64 -5.67 -9.86
N LEU A 15 4.98 -4.80 -10.65
CA LEU A 15 4.43 -3.53 -10.16
C LEU A 15 3.37 -3.76 -9.08
N LEU A 16 2.48 -4.74 -9.27
CA LEU A 16 1.42 -5.04 -8.32
C LEU A 16 1.98 -5.55 -6.98
N ILE A 17 2.96 -6.47 -7.04
CA ILE A 17 3.66 -6.99 -5.87
C ILE A 17 4.42 -5.86 -5.17
N GLY A 18 5.10 -4.99 -5.92
CA GLY A 18 5.80 -3.82 -5.38
C GLY A 18 4.84 -2.86 -4.67
N CYS A 19 3.68 -2.58 -5.26
CA CYS A 19 2.63 -1.79 -4.63
C CYS A 19 2.12 -2.46 -3.35
N SER A 20 1.79 -3.75 -3.38
CA SER A 20 1.31 -4.49 -2.20
C SER A 20 2.36 -4.55 -1.09
N ALA A 21 3.65 -4.71 -1.44
CA ALA A 21 4.76 -4.67 -0.48
C ALA A 21 4.94 -3.26 0.12
N PHE A 22 4.83 -2.20 -0.67
CA PHE A 22 4.87 -0.83 -0.18
C PHE A 22 3.73 -0.56 0.82
N PHE A 23 2.51 -0.97 0.47
CA PHE A 23 1.34 -0.82 1.31
C PHE A 23 1.40 -1.66 2.61
N SER A 24 1.87 -2.92 2.54
CA SER A 24 2.09 -3.78 3.71
C SER A 24 3.23 -3.29 4.62
N SER A 25 4.30 -2.74 4.04
CA SER A 25 5.37 -2.10 4.82
C SER A 25 4.89 -0.83 5.53
N SER A 26 3.99 -0.06 4.91
CA SER A 26 3.36 1.11 5.51
C SER A 26 2.44 0.74 6.67
N GLU A 27 1.68 -0.36 6.56
CA GLU A 27 0.88 -0.92 7.66
C GLU A 27 1.76 -1.31 8.84
N THR A 28 2.85 -2.04 8.56
CA THR A 28 3.80 -2.49 9.59
C THR A 28 4.45 -1.29 10.28
N GLY A 29 4.91 -0.28 9.53
CA GLY A 29 5.47 0.94 10.09
C GLY A 29 4.48 1.74 10.94
N LEU A 30 3.20 1.77 10.54
CA LEU A 30 2.13 2.40 11.31
C LEU A 30 1.84 1.65 12.62
N MET A 31 1.85 0.33 12.60
CA MET A 31 1.61 -0.54 13.76
C MET A 31 2.78 -0.56 14.75
N THR A 32 4.03 -0.53 14.27
CA THR A 32 5.24 -0.54 15.12
C THR A 32 5.56 0.82 15.72
N LEU A 33 4.92 1.90 15.25
CA LEU A 33 5.14 3.26 15.74
C LEU A 33 4.72 3.39 17.23
N ASN A 34 5.69 3.71 18.09
CA ASN A 34 5.41 3.93 19.52
C ASN A 34 4.68 5.26 19.74
N ARG A 35 3.36 5.19 19.92
CA ARG A 35 2.46 6.33 20.15
C ARG A 35 2.89 7.21 21.32
N TYR A 36 3.53 6.64 22.34
CA TYR A 36 4.00 7.39 23.50
C TYR A 36 5.17 8.33 23.14
N ARG A 37 6.19 7.79 22.45
CA ARG A 37 7.33 8.60 21.95
C ARG A 37 6.87 9.64 20.94
N LEU A 38 5.89 9.30 20.09
CA LEU A 38 5.31 10.23 19.14
C LEU A 38 4.62 11.40 19.84
N ARG A 39 3.77 11.14 20.85
CA ARG A 39 3.14 12.19 21.67
C ARG A 39 4.16 13.07 22.38
N HIS A 40 5.28 12.51 22.84
CA HIS A 40 6.36 13.30 23.43
C HIS A 40 7.01 14.24 22.41
N ARG A 41 7.32 13.76 21.19
CA ARG A 41 7.86 14.58 20.09
C ARG A 41 6.88 15.68 19.65
N VAL A 42 5.58 15.37 19.63
CA VAL A 42 4.51 16.36 19.36
C VAL A 42 4.52 17.48 20.40
N LYS A 43 4.62 17.13 21.69
CA LYS A 43 4.72 18.11 22.80
C LYS A 43 6.01 18.92 22.72
N ALA A 44 7.09 18.36 22.18
CA ALA A 44 8.35 19.05 21.93
C ALA A 44 8.31 20.00 20.72
N GLY A 45 7.16 20.17 20.05
CA GLY A 45 6.99 21.11 18.93
C GLY A 45 7.40 20.57 17.56
N ASP A 46 7.68 19.28 17.43
CA ASP A 46 8.06 18.67 16.15
C ASP A 46 6.86 18.64 15.18
N LYS A 47 6.97 19.42 14.10
CA LYS A 47 5.93 19.54 13.06
C LYS A 47 5.72 18.21 12.31
N ALA A 48 6.77 17.40 12.14
CA ALA A 48 6.64 16.08 11.51
C ALA A 48 5.87 15.13 12.42
N ALA A 49 6.20 15.13 13.72
CA ALA A 49 5.48 14.32 14.70
C ALA A 49 3.99 14.68 14.81
N GLN A 50 3.64 15.96 14.68
CA GLN A 50 2.23 16.42 14.66
C GLN A 50 1.46 15.87 13.46
N ARG A 51 2.07 15.90 12.27
CA ARG A 51 1.46 15.34 11.05
C ARG A 51 1.26 13.83 11.17
N THR A 52 2.30 13.12 11.61
CA THR A 52 2.24 11.67 11.83
C THR A 52 1.19 11.32 12.88
N SER A 53 1.09 12.08 13.97
CA SER A 53 0.08 11.85 15.01
C SER A 53 -1.35 12.02 14.49
N LYS A 54 -1.61 13.01 13.64
CA LYS A 54 -2.92 13.16 12.97
C LYS A 54 -3.20 12.01 12.00
N LEU A 55 -2.19 11.54 11.28
CA LEU A 55 -2.32 10.42 10.36
C LEU A 55 -2.66 9.11 11.09
N LEU A 56 -2.11 8.92 12.30
CA LEU A 56 -2.38 7.77 13.18
C LEU A 56 -3.73 7.83 13.92
N GLU A 57 -4.53 8.91 13.81
CA GLU A 57 -5.87 8.97 14.41
C GLU A 57 -6.90 8.08 13.70
N ARG A 58 -6.65 7.74 12.43
CA ARG A 58 -7.56 6.94 11.58
C ARG A 58 -6.80 5.79 10.88
N PRO A 59 -6.18 4.86 11.62
CA PRO A 59 -5.41 3.76 11.04
C PRO A 59 -6.28 2.85 10.16
N ASP A 60 -7.56 2.67 10.53
CA ASP A 60 -8.51 1.85 9.77
C ASP A 60 -8.70 2.33 8.33
N ARG A 61 -8.63 3.65 8.11
CA ARG A 61 -8.76 4.24 6.78
C ARG A 61 -7.53 3.94 5.91
N LEU A 62 -6.34 3.91 6.51
CA LEU A 62 -5.10 3.57 5.82
C LEU A 62 -5.09 2.08 5.44
N ILE A 63 -5.46 1.20 6.38
CA ILE A 63 -5.58 -0.24 6.15
C ILE A 63 -6.63 -0.53 5.06
N GLY A 64 -7.76 0.19 5.09
CA GLY A 64 -8.78 0.10 4.04
C GLY A 64 -8.25 0.47 2.65
N ILE A 65 -7.43 1.52 2.54
CA ILE A 65 -6.82 1.93 1.25
C ILE A 65 -5.80 0.88 0.76
N ILE A 66 -5.00 0.34 1.67
CA ILE A 66 -4.05 -0.75 1.39
C ILE A 66 -4.77 -1.97 0.82
N LEU A 67 -5.82 -2.43 1.49
CA LEU A 67 -6.64 -3.57 1.08
C LEU A 67 -7.34 -3.32 -0.25
N LEU A 68 -7.86 -2.12 -0.46
CA LEU A 68 -8.60 -1.76 -1.67
C LEU A 68 -7.65 -1.69 -2.88
N GLY A 69 -6.45 -1.13 -2.72
CA GLY A 69 -5.42 -1.10 -3.76
C GLY A 69 -4.96 -2.49 -4.19
N ASN A 70 -4.74 -3.40 -3.22
CA ASN A 70 -4.35 -4.77 -3.50
C ASN A 70 -5.44 -5.55 -4.26
N ASN A 71 -6.70 -5.44 -3.79
CA ASN A 71 -7.83 -6.09 -4.45
C ASN A 71 -8.10 -5.53 -5.85
N PHE A 72 -8.00 -4.21 -6.04
CA PHE A 72 -8.18 -3.59 -7.34
C PHE A 72 -7.15 -4.10 -8.36
N GLY A 73 -5.88 -4.19 -7.94
CA GLY A 73 -4.82 -4.79 -8.73
C GLY A 73 -5.10 -6.23 -9.17
N ASN A 74 -5.54 -7.07 -8.22
CA ASN A 74 -5.90 -8.47 -8.49
C ASN A 74 -7.07 -8.60 -9.46
N ILE A 75 -8.10 -7.75 -9.34
CA ILE A 75 -9.25 -7.74 -10.24
C ILE A 75 -8.81 -7.35 -11.66
N LEU A 76 -7.95 -6.34 -11.80
CA LEU A 76 -7.41 -5.94 -13.10
C LEU A 76 -6.55 -7.05 -13.71
N ALA A 77 -5.67 -7.67 -12.93
CA ALA A 77 -4.85 -8.78 -13.39
C ALA A 77 -5.71 -9.97 -13.85
N SER A 78 -6.75 -10.33 -13.08
CA SER A 78 -7.70 -11.40 -13.43
C SER A 78 -8.52 -11.07 -14.68
N SER A 79 -8.96 -9.82 -14.83
CA SER A 79 -9.70 -9.36 -16.01
C SER A 79 -8.83 -9.40 -17.28
N ILE A 80 -7.58 -8.95 -17.17
CA ILE A 80 -6.60 -9.02 -18.27
C ILE A 80 -6.30 -10.48 -18.62
N ALA A 81 -6.07 -11.34 -17.62
CA ALA A 81 -5.84 -12.77 -17.84
C ALA A 81 -7.03 -13.44 -18.56
N THR A 82 -8.26 -13.05 -18.22
CA THR A 82 -9.47 -13.55 -18.90
C THR A 82 -9.51 -13.16 -20.38
N ILE A 83 -9.14 -11.93 -20.72
CA ILE A 83 -9.06 -11.43 -22.11
C ILE A 83 -7.95 -12.14 -22.91
N ILE A 84 -6.91 -12.65 -22.22
CA ILE A 84 -5.78 -13.33 -22.86
C ILE A 84 -6.07 -14.81 -23.10
N VAL A 85 -6.87 -15.43 -22.23
CA VAL A 85 -7.24 -16.85 -22.29
C VAL A 85 -8.37 -17.13 -23.27
N ILE A 86 -9.29 -16.16 -23.45
CA ILE A 86 -10.37 -16.20 -24.44
C ILE A 86 -9.89 -15.60 -25.76
#